data_AF-A0A842JW64-F1
#
_entry.id   AF-A0A842JW64-F1
#
_cell.length_a   1.000
_cell.length_b   1.000
_cell.length_c   1.000
_cell.angle_alpha   90.00
_cell.angle_beta   90.00
_cell.angle_gamma   90.00
#
_symmetry.space_group_name_H-M   'P 1'
#
loop_
_entity.id
_entity.type
_entity.pdbx_description
1 polymer ?
#
loop_
_entity_poly.entity_id
_entity_poly.type
_entity_poly.pdbx_seq_one_letter_code
_entity_poly.pdbx_strand_id
1 'polypeptide(L)'
;MMIRRIVAAASIAIAVAAVPLVPAVAAAAPGDAYISNPPANPTDQSFCDDQAALANNLAAKGDYVRADGVVSAANMSGCRIFTFHSP
;
A
#
# COMPACT_ATOMS: atom_id res chain seq x y z
N MET A 1 -14.61 -28.92 59.61
CA MET A 1 -14.87 -29.88 58.52
C MET A 1 -16.17 -29.47 57.85
N MET A 2 -16.42 -29.47 56.53
CA MET A 2 -15.72 -29.75 55.26
C MET A 2 -16.54 -29.02 54.15
N ILE A 3 -16.10 -28.67 52.93
CA ILE A 3 -14.81 -28.79 52.22
C ILE A 3 -14.72 -27.62 51.21
N ARG A 4 -13.52 -27.23 50.73
CA ARG A 4 -13.37 -26.21 49.68
C ARG A 4 -13.50 -26.84 48.28
N ARG A 5 -14.23 -26.22 47.36
CA ARG A 5 -14.13 -26.48 45.91
C ARG A 5 -14.00 -25.16 45.14
N ILE A 6 -12.77 -24.85 44.77
CA ILE A 6 -12.42 -23.68 43.94
C ILE A 6 -12.51 -24.15 42.48
N VAL A 7 -13.42 -23.57 41.70
CA VAL A 7 -13.49 -23.78 40.25
C VAL A 7 -12.83 -22.58 39.58
N ALA A 8 -11.53 -22.69 39.32
CA ALA A 8 -10.79 -21.69 38.56
C ALA A 8 -11.04 -21.91 37.06
N ALA A 9 -12.08 -21.25 36.53
CA ALA A 9 -12.32 -21.20 35.10
C ALA A 9 -11.29 -20.25 34.45
N ALA A 10 -10.24 -20.83 33.84
CA ALA A 10 -9.25 -20.07 33.09
C ALA A 10 -9.85 -19.55 31.78
N SER A 11 -10.45 -18.35 31.83
CA SER A 11 -10.98 -17.66 30.67
C SER A 11 -9.83 -17.16 29.78
N ILE A 12 -9.50 -17.92 28.74
CA ILE A 12 -8.54 -17.49 27.71
C ILE A 12 -9.20 -16.39 26.87
N ALA A 13 -8.96 -15.13 27.25
CA ALA A 13 -9.34 -13.99 26.45
C ALA A 13 -8.46 -13.92 25.19
N ILE A 14 -8.90 -14.57 24.11
CA ILE A 14 -8.29 -14.41 22.78
C ILE A 14 -8.61 -12.99 22.31
N ALA A 15 -7.70 -12.07 22.59
CA ALA A 15 -7.73 -10.74 22.00
C ALA A 15 -7.42 -10.87 20.50
N VAL A 16 -8.48 -11.04 19.70
CA VAL A 16 -8.42 -10.84 18.26
C VAL A 16 -8.22 -9.35 18.02
N ALA A 17 -6.97 -8.92 18.10
CA ALA A 17 -6.54 -7.64 17.57
C ALA A 17 -6.81 -7.70 16.06
N ALA A 18 -7.93 -7.10 15.64
CA ALA A 18 -8.20 -6.82 14.23
C ALA A 18 -7.21 -5.77 13.76
N VAL A 19 -5.96 -6.17 13.54
CA VAL A 19 -4.98 -5.38 12.81
C VAL A 19 -5.56 -5.25 11.41
N PRO A 20 -5.93 -4.04 10.95
CA PRO A 20 -6.32 -3.87 9.57
C PRO A 20 -5.08 -4.20 8.73
N LEU A 21 -5.13 -5.30 7.99
CA LEU A 21 -4.18 -5.64 6.94
C LEU A 21 -4.39 -4.69 5.75
N VAL A 22 -4.23 -3.39 6.01
CA VAL A 22 -4.01 -2.42 4.95
C VAL A 22 -2.67 -2.82 4.34
N PRO A 23 -2.59 -3.14 3.04
CA PRO A 23 -1.29 -3.27 2.41
C PRO A 23 -0.57 -1.94 2.62
N ALA A 24 0.59 -1.98 3.26
CA ALA A 24 1.46 -0.83 3.38
C ALA A 24 2.06 -0.54 2.01
N VAL A 25 1.24 0.03 1.12
CA VAL A 25 1.73 0.78 -0.03
C VAL A 25 2.56 1.90 0.59
N ALA A 26 3.88 1.81 0.40
CA ALA A 26 4.79 2.85 0.88
C ALA A 26 4.44 4.11 0.10
N ALA A 27 3.70 5.02 0.76
CA ALA A 27 3.33 6.31 0.19
C ALA A 27 4.58 7.07 -0.20
N ALA A 28 4.60 7.65 -1.39
CA ALA A 28 5.78 8.35 -1.88
C ALA A 28 6.20 9.49 -0.95
N ALA A 29 7.44 9.43 -0.49
CA ALA A 29 8.04 10.50 0.31
C ALA A 29 8.42 11.70 -0.57
N PRO A 30 8.61 12.90 0.01
CA PRO A 30 9.23 14.01 -0.70
C PRO A 30 10.62 13.63 -1.21
N GLY A 31 10.82 13.69 -2.52
CA GLY A 31 12.03 13.22 -3.21
C GLY A 31 11.88 11.88 -3.93
N ASP A 32 10.76 11.18 -3.77
CA ASP A 32 10.50 9.93 -4.49
C ASP A 32 10.08 10.17 -5.94
N ALA A 33 10.50 9.28 -6.83
CA ALA A 33 10.10 9.23 -8.23
C ALA A 33 9.35 7.93 -8.55
N TYR A 34 8.27 8.06 -9.32
CA TYR A 34 7.51 6.94 -9.85
C TYR A 34 8.07 6.52 -11.22
N ILE A 35 8.40 5.24 -11.36
CA ILE A 35 8.99 4.67 -12.58
C ILE A 35 8.10 3.54 -13.09
N SER A 36 7.66 3.67 -14.34
CA SER A 36 6.98 2.61 -15.08
C SER A 36 7.98 1.53 -15.49
N ASN A 37 7.72 0.28 -15.09
CA ASN A 37 8.39 -0.90 -15.64
C ASN A 37 7.48 -1.56 -16.68
N PRO A 38 8.04 -2.39 -17.60
CA PRO A 38 7.25 -3.09 -18.60
C PRO A 38 6.02 -3.82 -18.03
N PRO A 39 4.80 -3.49 -18.49
CA PRO A 39 3.57 -4.17 -18.10
C PRO A 39 3.50 -5.57 -18.73
N ALA A 40 2.51 -6.36 -18.30
CA ALA A 40 2.34 -7.73 -18.81
C ALA A 40 1.96 -7.77 -20.31
N ASN A 41 1.28 -6.72 -20.81
CA ASN A 41 0.96 -6.51 -22.22
C ASN A 41 1.77 -5.30 -22.74
N PRO A 42 2.73 -5.49 -23.66
CA PRO A 42 3.57 -4.40 -24.17
C PRO A 42 2.81 -3.24 -24.82
N THR A 43 1.56 -3.46 -25.27
CA THR A 43 0.72 -2.41 -25.87
C THR A 43 0.34 -1.33 -24.86
N ASP A 44 0.32 -1.65 -23.57
CA ASP A 44 -0.11 -0.74 -22.51
C ASP A 44 1.05 0.14 -22.00
N GLN A 45 2.27 -0.02 -22.55
CA GLN A 45 3.48 0.68 -22.09
C GLN A 45 3.31 2.20 -22.05
N SER A 46 2.84 2.83 -23.14
CA SER A 46 2.71 4.29 -23.19
C SER A 46 1.68 4.81 -22.18
N PHE A 47 0.59 4.07 -21.96
CA PHE A 47 -0.39 4.42 -20.92
C PHE A 47 0.25 4.36 -19.52
N CYS A 48 1.01 3.31 -19.22
CA CYS A 48 1.70 3.18 -17.93
C CYS A 48 2.78 4.25 -17.71
N ASP A 49 3.47 4.66 -18.78
CA ASP A 49 4.44 5.75 -18.76
C ASP A 49 3.75 7.10 -18.50
N ASP A 50 2.61 7.35 -19.15
CA ASP A 50 1.78 8.55 -18.92
C ASP A 50 1.25 8.60 -17.47
N GLN A 51 0.82 7.46 -16.89
CA GLN A 51 0.39 7.41 -15.49
C GLN A 51 1.54 7.67 -14.51
N ALA A 52 2.74 7.13 -14.77
CA ALA A 52 3.92 7.44 -13.97
C ALA A 52 4.33 8.92 -14.08
N ALA A 53 4.28 9.50 -15.28
CA ALA A 53 4.53 10.92 -15.51
C ALA A 53 3.49 11.81 -14.79
N LEU A 54 2.21 11.43 -14.79
CA LEU A 54 1.16 12.13 -14.05
C LEU A 54 1.40 12.08 -12.53
N ALA A 55 1.75 10.90 -11.99
CA ALA A 55 2.07 10.75 -10.57
C ALA A 55 3.27 11.60 -10.15
N ASN A 56 4.34 11.62 -10.95
CA ASN A 56 5.49 12.51 -10.73
C ASN A 56 5.11 14.00 -10.75
N ASN A 57 4.24 14.42 -11.68
CA ASN A 57 3.73 15.80 -11.75
C ASN A 57 2.85 16.20 -10.55
N LEU A 58 2.23 15.24 -9.87
CA LEU A 58 1.44 15.45 -8.65
C LEU A 58 2.37 15.52 -7.42
N ALA A 59 3.31 14.58 -7.30
CA ALA A 59 4.32 14.59 -6.23
C ALA A 59 5.20 15.85 -6.26
N ALA A 60 5.61 16.33 -7.44
CA ALA A 60 6.33 17.59 -7.62
C ALA A 60 5.54 18.84 -7.14
N LYS A 61 4.22 18.72 -6.95
CA LYS A 61 3.33 19.76 -6.39
C LYS A 61 3.00 19.51 -4.91
N GLY A 62 3.55 18.46 -4.30
CA GLY A 62 3.24 18.02 -2.94
C GLY A 62 1.94 17.22 -2.79
N ASP A 63 1.28 16.84 -3.90
CA ASP A 63 -0.01 16.13 -3.91
C ASP A 63 0.20 14.61 -3.93
N TYR A 64 0.96 14.10 -2.95
CA TYR A 64 1.39 12.70 -2.85
C TYR A 64 0.20 11.72 -2.79
N VAL A 65 -0.87 12.08 -2.07
CA VAL A 65 -2.08 11.25 -1.94
C VAL A 65 -2.74 10.98 -3.30
N ARG A 66 -2.77 11.96 -4.20
CA ARG A 66 -3.30 11.75 -5.56
C ARG A 66 -2.30 11.05 -6.46
N ALA A 67 -1.00 11.27 -6.26
CA ALA A 67 0.03 10.54 -6.97
C ALA A 67 -0.03 9.02 -6.69
N ASP A 68 -0.11 8.64 -5.41
CA ASP A 68 -0.30 7.25 -4.97
C ASP A 68 -1.63 6.67 -5.49
N GLY A 69 -2.69 7.49 -5.54
CA GLY A 69 -3.98 7.12 -6.11
C GLY A 69 -3.92 6.80 -7.62
N VAL A 70 -3.22 7.62 -8.40
CA VAL A 70 -2.96 7.40 -9.84
C VAL A 70 -2.19 6.09 -10.04
N VAL A 71 -1.11 5.89 -9.29
CA VAL A 71 -0.29 4.67 -9.37
C VAL A 71 -1.06 3.43 -8.96
N SER A 72 -1.87 3.51 -7.90
CA SER A 72 -2.71 2.40 -7.47
C SER A 72 -3.75 2.02 -8.52
N ALA A 73 -4.42 3.00 -9.13
CA ALA A 73 -5.40 2.76 -10.20
C ALA A 73 -4.75 2.19 -11.46
N ALA A 74 -3.59 2.72 -11.87
CA ALA A 74 -2.81 2.22 -13.00
C ALA A 74 -2.35 0.77 -12.77
N ASN A 75 -1.81 0.46 -11.60
CA ASN A 75 -1.32 -0.88 -11.25
C ASN A 75 -2.48 -1.90 -11.17
N MET A 76 -3.65 -1.52 -10.65
CA MET A 76 -4.87 -2.35 -10.73
C MET A 76 -5.33 -2.59 -12.18
N SER A 77 -4.99 -1.69 -13.10
CA SER A 77 -5.31 -1.80 -14.53
C SER A 77 -4.26 -2.58 -15.35
N GLY A 78 -3.21 -3.10 -14.71
CA GLY A 78 -2.17 -3.93 -15.35
C GLY A 78 -0.79 -3.26 -15.48
N CYS A 79 -0.64 -2.00 -15.09
CA CYS A 79 0.66 -1.34 -15.05
C CYS A 79 1.56 -1.87 -13.93
N ARG A 80 2.87 -1.58 -14.04
CA ARG A 80 3.88 -1.96 -13.06
C ARG A 80 4.72 -0.74 -12.69
N ILE A 81 4.10 0.23 -12.04
CA ILE A 81 4.71 1.48 -11.61
C ILE A 81 5.20 1.32 -10.16
N PHE A 82 6.46 1.68 -9.93
CA PHE A 82 7.15 1.55 -8.65
C PHE A 82 7.69 2.90 -8.17
N THR A 83 7.70 3.10 -6.85
CA THR A 83 8.24 4.28 -6.19
C THR A 83 9.70 4.04 -5.79
N PHE A 84 10.59 4.96 -6.13
CA PHE A 84 12.00 4.93 -5.75
C PHE A 84 12.39 6.24 -5.07
N HIS A 85 13.04 6.17 -3.91
CA HIS A 85 13.61 7.34 -3.25
C HIS A 85 14.79 7.87 -4.08
N SER A 86 14.70 9.12 -4.57
CA SER A 86 15.87 9.78 -5.16
C SER A 86 16.79 10.29 -4.05
N PRO A 87 18.10 10.02 -4.11
CA PRO A 87 19.08 10.56 -3.16
C PRO A 87 19.32 12.07 -3.34
#